data_AF-A0A357LD08-F1
#
_entry.id   AF-A0A357LD08-F1
#
_cell.length_a   1.000
_cell.length_b   1.000
_cell.length_c   1.000
_cell.angle_alpha   90.00
_cell.angle_beta   90.00
_cell.angle_gamma   90.00
#
_symmetry.space_group_name_H-M   'P 1'
#
loop_
_entity.id
_entity.type
_entity.pdbx_description
1 polymer ?
#
loop_
_entity_poly.entity_id
_entity_poly.type
_entity_poly.pdbx_seq_one_letter_code
_entity_poly.pdbx_strand_id
1 'polypeptide(L)'
;PVAPTHWSFGQLSSLVGAPASYLRQLPAPLAAINLQYGLTTHRAEQVKTLETADGRTELRAVTGPDYGRIYDHELVSAVMKIAGDGVGDTRWKIPGVLDWSTGVYNPNAAVSRDSTTLYASDRDVFLFLVDDLNPIEAGKLPDGSPDLFFRGFYCWNSEVGAKTLGLASFYLRAVCQNRNLWGVEDFQEIVIRHSKYASDRFAREAAPALTRFANSSPQPFVTSIRSAREQIVA
;
A
#
# COMPACT_ATOMS: atom_id res chain seq x y z
N PRO A 1 19.83 -10.40 24.40
CA PRO A 1 18.82 -9.38 24.80
C PRO A 1 18.11 -8.87 23.55
N VAL A 2 16.78 -8.72 23.59
CA VAL A 2 16.03 -8.19 22.46
C VAL A 2 16.38 -6.72 22.24
N ALA A 3 16.62 -6.32 20.99
CA ALA A 3 17.02 -4.96 20.65
C ALA A 3 15.86 -4.21 19.96
N PRO A 4 15.40 -3.06 20.48
CA PRO A 4 14.38 -2.29 19.78
C PRO A 4 14.97 -1.60 18.54
N THR A 5 14.21 -1.63 17.44
CA THR A 5 14.40 -0.73 16.29
C THR A 5 14.18 0.73 16.71
N HIS A 6 14.57 1.68 15.85
CA HIS A 6 14.21 3.09 16.04
C HIS A 6 12.69 3.30 16.18
N TRP A 7 11.90 2.48 15.48
CA TRP A 7 10.43 2.51 15.49
C TRP A 7 9.87 1.97 16.81
N SER A 8 10.21 0.75 17.18
CA SER A 8 9.70 0.10 18.40
C SER A 8 10.23 0.75 19.68
N PHE A 9 11.40 1.37 19.64
CA PHE A 9 11.88 2.24 20.72
C PHE A 9 10.93 3.44 20.92
N GLY A 10 10.44 4.02 19.84
CA GLY A 10 9.42 5.06 19.87
C GLY A 10 8.13 4.56 20.52
N GLN A 11 7.67 3.38 20.11
CA GLN A 11 6.46 2.74 20.67
C GLN A 11 6.61 2.46 22.17
N LEU A 12 7.75 1.91 22.60
CA LEU A 12 8.07 1.69 24.01
C LEU A 12 8.07 2.98 24.82
N SER A 13 8.68 4.04 24.27
CA SER A 13 8.70 5.35 24.93
C SER A 13 7.29 5.93 25.06
N SER A 14 6.46 5.81 24.02
CA SER A 14 5.07 6.26 24.02
C SER A 14 4.22 5.52 25.06
N LEU A 15 4.41 4.22 25.27
CA LEU A 15 3.68 3.44 26.29
C LEU A 15 3.86 4.01 27.69
N VAL A 16 5.06 4.49 28.01
CA VAL A 16 5.39 5.03 29.33
C VAL A 16 5.28 6.56 29.40
N GLY A 17 4.76 7.20 28.34
CA GLY A 17 4.64 8.66 28.24
C GLY A 17 5.98 9.41 28.16
N ALA A 18 7.07 8.72 27.82
CA ALA A 18 8.40 9.32 27.72
C ALA A 18 8.65 9.90 26.31
N PRO A 19 9.26 11.09 26.18
CA PRO A 19 9.60 11.65 24.88
C PRO A 19 10.72 10.86 24.19
N ALA A 20 10.38 10.10 23.14
CA ALA A 20 11.35 9.27 22.41
C ALA A 20 12.52 10.08 21.82
N SER A 21 12.26 11.30 21.34
CA SER A 21 13.29 12.18 20.79
C SER A 21 14.36 12.55 21.81
N TYR A 22 13.96 12.81 23.07
CA TYR A 22 14.88 13.08 24.16
C TYR A 22 15.66 11.82 24.54
N LEU A 23 14.97 10.68 24.72
CA LEU A 23 15.63 9.44 25.12
C LEU A 23 16.67 8.96 24.09
N ARG A 24 16.46 9.22 22.80
CA ARG A 24 17.43 8.90 21.72
C ARG A 24 18.74 9.70 21.80
N GLN A 25 18.75 10.84 22.47
CA GLN A 25 19.95 11.67 22.64
C GLN A 25 20.78 11.27 23.87
N LEU A 26 20.20 10.46 24.76
CA LEU A 26 20.89 9.99 25.96
C LEU A 26 21.88 8.86 25.61
N PRO A 27 22.97 8.71 26.37
CA PRO A 27 23.74 7.48 26.39
C PRO A 27 22.85 6.26 26.59
N ALA A 28 23.08 5.19 25.82
CA ALA A 28 22.23 4.00 25.82
C ALA A 28 21.92 3.43 27.22
N PRO A 29 22.86 3.39 28.18
CA PRO A 29 22.55 2.95 29.55
C PRO A 29 21.51 3.83 30.26
N LEU A 30 21.57 5.16 30.08
CA LEU A 30 20.62 6.08 30.70
C LEU A 30 19.23 5.98 30.06
N ALA A 31 19.17 5.87 28.73
CA ALA A 31 17.92 5.63 28.02
C ALA A 31 17.26 4.32 28.50
N ALA A 32 18.05 3.26 28.67
CA ALA A 32 17.58 1.97 29.16
C ALA A 32 17.03 2.05 30.59
N ILE A 33 17.73 2.70 31.52
CA ILE A 33 17.28 2.87 32.91
C ILE A 33 15.97 3.66 32.97
N ASN A 34 15.87 4.76 32.24
CA ASN A 34 14.66 5.59 32.19
C ASN A 34 13.47 4.82 31.64
N LEU A 35 13.68 4.07 30.55
CA LEU A 35 12.64 3.24 29.95
C LEU A 35 12.22 2.09 30.88
N GLN A 36 13.19 1.43 31.53
CA GLN A 36 12.93 0.36 32.50
C GLN A 36 12.09 0.87 33.69
N TYR A 37 12.41 2.05 34.23
CA TYR A 37 11.62 2.67 35.29
C TYR A 37 10.18 2.92 34.84
N GLY A 38 9.99 3.50 33.65
CA GLY A 38 8.66 3.70 33.08
C GLY A 38 7.88 2.40 32.91
N LEU A 39 8.50 1.37 32.34
CA LEU A 39 7.85 0.09 32.06
C LEU A 39 7.47 -0.69 33.33
N THR A 40 8.31 -0.63 34.37
CA THR A 40 8.05 -1.32 35.64
C THR A 40 7.00 -0.63 36.52
N THR A 41 6.84 0.69 36.38
CA THR A 41 5.86 1.48 37.12
C THR A 41 4.53 1.64 36.37
N HIS A 42 4.51 1.35 35.06
CA HIS A 42 3.32 1.40 34.24
C HIS A 42 2.30 0.33 34.65
N ARG A 43 1.07 0.75 34.97
CA ARG A 43 -0.02 -0.15 35.36
C ARG A 43 -0.58 -0.89 34.14
N ALA A 44 -0.03 -2.08 33.92
CA ALA A 44 -0.57 -3.19 33.11
C ALA A 44 -1.45 -2.81 31.89
N GLU A 45 -0.81 -2.39 30.80
CA GLU A 45 -1.31 -2.65 29.45
C GLU A 45 -0.64 -3.92 28.91
N GLN A 46 -1.42 -4.91 28.51
CA GLN A 46 -0.87 -6.07 27.79
C GLN A 46 -0.36 -5.59 26.43
N VAL A 47 0.92 -5.79 26.16
CA VAL A 47 1.52 -5.47 24.86
C VAL A 47 1.73 -6.72 24.03
N LYS A 48 1.60 -6.57 22.71
CA LYS A 48 2.04 -7.56 21.73
C LYS A 48 3.36 -7.10 21.15
N THR A 49 4.35 -7.98 21.13
CA THR A 49 5.61 -7.73 20.43
C THR A 49 5.54 -8.30 19.00
N LEU A 50 6.34 -7.72 18.11
CA LEU A 50 6.77 -8.36 16.87
C LEU A 50 8.27 -8.48 16.95
N GLU A 51 8.76 -9.70 17.02
CA GLU A 51 10.18 -10.01 17.13
C GLU A 51 10.61 -10.85 15.93
N THR A 52 11.81 -10.60 15.43
CA THR A 52 12.40 -11.38 14.35
C THR A 52 13.79 -11.84 14.75
N ALA A 53 14.18 -13.02 14.26
CA ALA A 53 15.41 -13.68 14.65
C ALA A 53 16.28 -14.00 13.43
N ASP A 54 16.93 -12.97 12.88
CA ASP A 54 17.99 -13.13 11.87
C ASP A 54 19.34 -12.78 12.51
N GLY A 55 19.93 -13.74 13.23
CA GLY A 55 21.22 -13.60 13.92
C GLY A 55 21.14 -12.87 15.27
N ARG A 56 20.45 -11.73 15.36
CA ARG A 56 20.13 -11.04 16.63
C ARG A 56 18.63 -10.80 16.73
N THR A 57 18.04 -11.14 17.86
CA THR A 57 16.61 -10.88 18.11
C THR A 57 16.34 -9.38 18.14
N GLU A 58 15.58 -8.91 17.16
CA GLU A 58 15.18 -7.52 17.02
C GLU A 58 13.68 -7.37 17.29
N LEU A 59 13.34 -6.39 18.11
CA LEU A 59 11.96 -5.98 18.40
C LEU A 59 11.54 -4.96 17.35
N ARG A 60 10.72 -5.38 16.38
CA ARG A 60 10.22 -4.55 15.29
C ARG A 60 9.02 -3.71 15.68
N ALA A 61 8.16 -4.23 16.54
CA ALA A 61 7.00 -3.49 17.03
C ALA A 61 6.61 -3.84 18.46
N VAL A 62 6.02 -2.86 19.13
CA VAL A 62 5.28 -3.00 20.38
C VAL A 62 3.93 -2.34 20.20
N THR A 63 2.87 -3.12 20.25
CA THR A 63 1.49 -2.68 19.97
C THR A 63 0.56 -3.07 21.11
N GLY A 64 -0.55 -2.35 21.26
CA GLY A 64 -1.59 -2.68 22.25
C GLY A 64 -2.29 -4.01 21.98
N PRO A 65 -3.12 -4.50 22.94
CA PRO A 65 -3.75 -5.81 22.87
C PRO A 65 -4.82 -5.88 21.76
N ASP A 66 -5.43 -4.75 21.42
CA ASP A 66 -6.45 -4.65 20.37
C ASP A 66 -5.86 -4.61 18.96
N TYR A 67 -4.55 -4.38 18.83
CA TYR A 67 -3.90 -4.38 17.52
C TYR A 67 -3.96 -5.79 16.92
N GLY A 68 -4.74 -5.92 15.84
CA GLY A 68 -4.78 -7.12 15.01
C GLY A 68 -3.82 -6.96 13.87
N ARG A 69 -2.61 -7.49 14.07
CA ARG A 69 -1.56 -7.51 13.05
C ARG A 69 -2.03 -8.34 11.87
N ILE A 70 -1.85 -7.78 10.69
CA ILE A 70 -2.03 -8.48 9.42
C ILE A 70 -0.64 -8.58 8.85
N TYR A 71 -0.20 -9.78 8.53
CA TYR A 71 1.11 -9.97 7.93
C TYR A 71 1.06 -9.63 6.45
N ASP A 72 2.15 -9.12 5.92
CA ASP A 72 2.26 -8.67 4.54
C ASP A 72 1.95 -9.81 3.56
N HIS A 73 2.39 -11.02 3.89
CA HIS A 73 2.09 -12.22 3.10
C HIS A 73 0.59 -12.56 3.06
N GLU A 74 -0.19 -12.21 4.10
CA GLU A 74 -1.65 -12.42 4.11
C GLU A 74 -2.33 -11.48 3.12
N LEU A 75 -1.91 -10.20 3.07
CA LEU A 75 -2.37 -9.25 2.07
C LEU A 75 -2.00 -9.72 0.66
N VAL A 76 -0.73 -10.06 0.43
CA VAL A 76 -0.26 -10.52 -0.89
C VAL A 76 -1.03 -11.78 -1.32
N SER A 77 -1.22 -12.75 -0.42
CA SER A 77 -2.00 -13.96 -0.70
C SER A 77 -3.46 -13.65 -1.04
N ALA A 78 -4.07 -12.66 -0.37
CA ALA A 78 -5.43 -12.23 -0.66
C ALA A 78 -5.53 -11.57 -2.03
N VAL A 79 -4.56 -10.74 -2.41
CA VAL A 79 -4.49 -10.12 -3.74
C VAL A 79 -4.29 -11.19 -4.82
N MET A 80 -3.41 -12.17 -4.59
CA MET A 80 -3.14 -13.24 -5.57
C MET A 80 -4.38 -14.09 -5.87
N LYS A 81 -5.30 -14.27 -4.91
CA LYS A 81 -6.58 -14.96 -5.15
C LYS A 81 -7.49 -14.23 -6.15
N ILE A 82 -7.30 -12.92 -6.33
CA ILE A 82 -8.13 -12.06 -7.17
C ILE A 82 -7.42 -11.75 -8.50
N ALA A 83 -6.13 -11.42 -8.41
CA ALA A 83 -5.34 -10.87 -9.50
C ALA A 83 -4.32 -11.87 -10.08
N GLY A 84 -4.19 -13.06 -9.51
CA GLY A 84 -3.13 -14.00 -9.88
C GLY A 84 -1.76 -13.52 -9.43
N ASP A 85 -0.71 -13.97 -10.12
CA ASP A 85 0.68 -13.61 -9.83
C ASP A 85 1.13 -12.27 -10.46
N GLY A 86 0.22 -11.60 -11.18
CA GLY A 86 0.48 -10.34 -11.87
C GLY A 86 1.24 -10.49 -13.20
N VAL A 87 1.42 -11.71 -13.72
CA VAL A 87 2.10 -11.97 -15.01
C VAL A 87 1.12 -12.09 -16.19
N GLY A 88 -0.20 -12.06 -15.94
CA GLY A 88 -1.22 -11.95 -16.99
C GLY A 88 -2.29 -13.04 -16.99
N ASP A 89 -2.29 -13.95 -16.00
CA ASP A 89 -3.33 -14.98 -15.84
C ASP A 89 -4.73 -14.39 -15.58
N THR A 90 -4.78 -13.14 -15.11
CA THR A 90 -6.00 -12.36 -14.96
C THR A 90 -5.87 -11.03 -15.70
N ARG A 91 -6.94 -10.22 -15.72
CA ARG A 91 -6.88 -8.86 -16.26
C ARG A 91 -5.91 -7.94 -15.50
N TRP A 92 -5.60 -8.28 -14.25
CA TRP A 92 -4.71 -7.50 -13.41
C TRP A 92 -3.29 -8.01 -13.58
N LYS A 93 -2.40 -7.11 -13.99
CA LYS A 93 -0.99 -7.44 -14.20
C LYS A 93 -0.08 -6.33 -13.73
N ILE A 94 1.20 -6.68 -13.58
CA ILE A 94 2.27 -5.72 -13.43
C ILE A 94 2.27 -4.84 -14.69
N PRO A 95 2.39 -3.52 -14.56
CA PRO A 95 2.40 -2.63 -15.71
C PRO A 95 3.48 -3.00 -16.71
N GLY A 96 3.15 -2.78 -17.98
CA GLY A 96 4.11 -2.73 -19.06
C GLY A 96 5.19 -1.66 -18.86
N VAL A 97 6.07 -1.57 -19.86
CA VAL A 97 7.23 -0.68 -19.82
C VAL A 97 7.10 0.37 -20.91
N LEU A 98 7.33 1.64 -20.54
CA LEU A 98 7.51 2.74 -21.48
C LEU A 98 8.97 2.76 -21.93
N ASP A 99 9.21 2.61 -23.22
CA ASP A 99 10.52 2.90 -23.80
C ASP A 99 10.69 4.41 -23.93
N TRP A 100 11.56 4.99 -23.10
CA TRP A 100 11.82 6.43 -23.06
C TRP A 100 12.49 6.97 -24.32
N SER A 101 13.15 6.12 -25.12
CA SER A 101 13.80 6.55 -26.36
C SER A 101 12.80 6.73 -27.50
N THR A 102 11.73 5.93 -27.50
CA THR A 102 10.71 5.94 -28.56
C THR A 102 9.38 6.52 -28.11
N GLY A 103 9.14 6.65 -26.80
CA GLY A 103 7.87 7.03 -26.22
C GLY A 103 6.79 5.94 -26.33
N VAL A 104 7.16 4.72 -26.73
CA VAL A 104 6.21 3.63 -26.97
C VAL A 104 6.04 2.80 -25.70
N TYR A 105 4.78 2.65 -25.26
CA TYR A 105 4.42 1.78 -24.14
C TYR A 105 4.17 0.36 -24.63
N ASN A 106 4.89 -0.62 -24.06
CA ASN A 106 4.66 -2.03 -24.32
C ASN A 106 3.93 -2.68 -23.12
N PRO A 107 2.61 -2.92 -23.20
CA PRO A 107 1.88 -3.59 -22.13
C PRO A 107 2.34 -5.05 -21.93
N ASN A 108 2.92 -5.68 -22.94
CA ASN A 108 3.37 -7.08 -22.89
C ASN A 108 4.85 -7.25 -22.54
N ALA A 109 5.49 -6.21 -22.01
CA ALA A 109 6.87 -6.30 -21.56
C ALA A 109 7.03 -7.35 -20.46
N ALA A 110 8.10 -8.15 -20.53
CA ALA A 110 8.37 -9.16 -19.53
C ALA A 110 8.61 -8.53 -18.14
N VAL A 111 8.12 -9.21 -17.10
CA VAL A 111 8.33 -8.78 -15.72
C VAL A 111 9.80 -9.01 -15.33
N SER A 112 10.38 -7.99 -14.71
CA SER A 112 11.75 -7.97 -14.21
C SER A 112 11.79 -7.37 -12.81
N ARG A 113 12.94 -7.43 -12.14
CA ARG A 113 13.13 -6.73 -10.85
C ARG A 113 12.93 -5.21 -10.96
N ASP A 114 13.17 -4.64 -12.14
CA ASP A 114 13.01 -3.20 -12.37
C ASP A 114 11.57 -2.82 -12.75
N SER A 115 10.76 -3.77 -13.25
CA SER A 115 9.34 -3.55 -13.60
C SER A 115 8.34 -4.07 -12.57
N THR A 116 8.75 -4.93 -11.63
CA THR A 116 7.84 -5.42 -10.57
C THR A 116 7.34 -4.31 -9.66
N THR A 117 6.06 -4.36 -9.32
CA THR A 117 5.39 -3.34 -8.50
C THR A 117 5.15 -3.81 -7.07
N LEU A 118 5.70 -4.95 -6.67
CA LEU A 118 5.71 -5.42 -5.29
C LEU A 118 6.91 -4.81 -4.54
N TYR A 119 6.60 -3.94 -3.57
CA TYR A 119 7.54 -3.38 -2.62
C TYR A 119 7.29 -3.99 -1.27
N ALA A 120 8.05 -5.03 -0.95
CA ALA A 120 8.01 -5.68 0.35
C ALA A 120 9.28 -5.30 1.12
N SER A 121 9.10 -4.65 2.26
CA SER A 121 10.16 -4.43 3.24
C SER A 121 10.09 -5.52 4.32
N ASP A 122 10.86 -5.33 5.39
CA ASP A 122 10.85 -6.20 6.55
C ASP A 122 9.64 -5.96 7.48
N ARG A 123 8.77 -5.00 7.16
CA ARG A 123 7.71 -4.54 8.07
C ARG A 123 6.44 -4.01 7.41
N ASP A 124 6.55 -3.61 6.14
CA ASP A 124 5.52 -2.96 5.35
C ASP A 124 5.57 -3.50 3.92
N VAL A 125 4.40 -3.61 3.30
CA VAL A 125 4.26 -3.95 1.88
C VAL A 125 3.41 -2.93 1.15
N PHE A 126 3.76 -2.70 -0.11
CA PHE A 126 2.96 -1.98 -1.09
C PHE A 126 2.98 -2.76 -2.40
N LEU A 127 1.84 -2.88 -3.07
CA LEU A 127 1.78 -3.47 -4.41
C LEU A 127 0.81 -2.70 -5.29
N PHE A 128 1.08 -2.64 -6.59
CA PHE A 128 0.24 -1.97 -7.57
C PHE A 128 0.03 -2.86 -8.80
N LEU A 129 -1.20 -2.98 -9.29
CA LEU A 129 -1.50 -3.70 -10.52
C LEU A 129 -2.42 -2.87 -11.42
N VAL A 130 -2.36 -3.14 -12.72
CA VAL A 130 -3.10 -2.41 -13.75
C VAL A 130 -3.79 -3.38 -14.70
N ASP A 131 -4.89 -2.93 -15.29
CA ASP A 131 -5.52 -3.54 -16.45
C ASP A 131 -5.21 -2.69 -17.70
N ASP A 132 -3.97 -2.80 -18.18
CA ASP A 132 -3.46 -2.05 -19.32
C ASP A 132 -3.69 -2.74 -20.68
N LEU A 133 -4.35 -3.90 -20.68
CA LEU A 133 -4.79 -4.63 -21.86
C LEU A 133 -6.24 -4.32 -22.25
N ASN A 134 -7.02 -3.71 -21.36
CA ASN A 134 -8.40 -3.29 -21.60
C ASN A 134 -8.55 -1.76 -21.47
N PRO A 135 -7.99 -0.98 -22.42
CA PRO A 135 -8.05 0.48 -22.37
C PRO A 135 -9.49 0.99 -22.47
N ILE A 136 -9.73 2.13 -21.83
CA ILE A 136 -10.97 2.90 -21.88
C ILE A 136 -10.69 4.15 -22.71
N GLU A 137 -11.39 4.30 -23.83
CA GLU A 137 -11.33 5.55 -24.60
C GLU A 137 -12.28 6.59 -24.00
N ALA A 138 -11.72 7.70 -23.51
CA ALA A 138 -12.46 8.83 -22.93
C ALA A 138 -12.62 10.02 -23.91
N GLY A 139 -12.37 9.79 -25.20
CA GLY A 139 -12.46 10.79 -26.26
C GLY A 139 -11.19 10.82 -27.12
N LYS A 140 -10.85 11.99 -27.66
CA LYS A 140 -9.63 12.20 -28.46
C LYS A 140 -8.73 13.26 -27.85
N LEU A 141 -7.42 13.11 -28.05
CA LEU A 141 -6.40 14.11 -27.76
C LEU A 141 -6.37 15.20 -28.86
N PRO A 142 -5.68 16.33 -28.65
CA PRO A 142 -5.61 17.41 -29.65
C PRO A 142 -5.03 16.99 -31.00
N ASP A 143 -4.18 15.96 -31.02
CA ASP A 143 -3.61 15.36 -32.23
C ASP A 143 -4.55 14.38 -32.94
N GLY A 144 -5.76 14.17 -32.39
CA GLY A 144 -6.79 13.27 -32.93
C GLY A 144 -6.65 11.81 -32.50
N SER A 145 -5.59 11.45 -31.77
CA SER A 145 -5.40 10.09 -31.21
C SER A 145 -6.40 9.81 -30.08
N PRO A 146 -6.72 8.53 -29.78
CA PRO A 146 -7.65 8.21 -28.72
C PRO A 146 -7.07 8.57 -27.35
N ASP A 147 -7.91 9.18 -26.50
CA ASP A 147 -7.58 9.49 -25.13
C ASP A 147 -7.81 8.25 -24.25
N LEU A 148 -6.73 7.54 -23.90
CA LEU A 148 -6.80 6.27 -23.20
C LEU A 148 -6.62 6.42 -21.69
N PHE A 149 -7.49 5.73 -20.96
CA PHE A 149 -7.37 5.46 -19.53
C PHE A 149 -7.37 3.96 -19.27
N PHE A 150 -6.75 3.58 -18.16
CA PHE A 150 -6.66 2.22 -17.66
C PHE A 150 -7.28 2.13 -16.28
N ARG A 151 -7.55 0.91 -15.81
CA ARG A 151 -7.90 0.68 -14.40
C ARG A 151 -6.64 0.32 -13.64
N GLY A 152 -6.44 0.96 -12.50
CA GLY A 152 -5.35 0.63 -11.59
C GLY A 152 -5.87 0.43 -10.18
N PHE A 153 -5.17 -0.38 -9.41
CA PHE A 153 -5.33 -0.40 -7.97
C PHE A 153 -3.99 -0.66 -7.28
N TYR A 154 -3.85 -0.15 -6.06
CA TYR A 154 -2.77 -0.56 -5.18
C TYR A 154 -3.29 -0.95 -3.81
N CYS A 155 -2.50 -1.75 -3.10
CA CYS A 155 -2.73 -2.12 -1.71
C CYS A 155 -1.48 -1.85 -0.89
N TRP A 156 -1.68 -1.59 0.40
CA TRP A 156 -0.59 -1.38 1.34
C TRP A 156 -0.92 -1.96 2.71
N ASN A 157 0.11 -2.37 3.45
CA ASN A 157 -0.01 -2.80 4.83
C ASN A 157 1.25 -2.44 5.62
N SER A 158 1.09 -2.39 6.94
CA SER A 158 2.17 -2.29 7.91
C SER A 158 1.95 -3.28 9.04
N GLU A 159 2.90 -4.19 9.23
CA GLU A 159 2.87 -5.16 10.33
C GLU A 159 3.21 -4.52 11.69
N VAL A 160 3.90 -3.38 11.64
CA VAL A 160 4.45 -2.67 12.79
C VAL A 160 3.59 -1.49 13.25
N GLY A 161 2.49 -1.23 12.56
CA GLY A 161 1.55 -0.15 12.87
C GLY A 161 2.00 1.25 12.42
N ALA A 162 2.88 1.34 11.41
CA ALA A 162 3.30 2.60 10.81
C ALA A 162 2.26 3.16 9.82
N LYS A 163 1.45 2.27 9.23
CA LYS A 163 0.35 2.61 8.31
C LYS A 163 -0.84 1.68 8.56
N THR A 164 -2.01 2.06 8.08
CA THR A 164 -3.20 1.20 8.01
C THR A 164 -3.03 0.12 6.95
N LEU A 165 -3.90 -0.88 6.97
CA LEU A 165 -4.15 -1.72 5.79
C LEU A 165 -5.09 -0.95 4.87
N GLY A 166 -4.85 -0.97 3.57
CA GLY A 166 -5.79 -0.38 2.65
C GLY A 166 -5.62 -0.78 1.20
N LEU A 167 -6.60 -0.34 0.43
CA LEU A 167 -6.73 -0.55 -0.99
C LEU A 167 -7.24 0.74 -1.63
N ALA A 168 -6.64 1.13 -2.74
CA ALA A 168 -7.14 2.22 -3.57
C ALA A 168 -7.32 1.74 -5.00
N SER A 169 -8.44 2.12 -5.62
CA SER A 169 -8.75 1.87 -7.04
C SER A 169 -9.04 3.19 -7.75
N PHE A 170 -8.64 3.29 -9.00
CA PHE A 170 -8.71 4.53 -9.78
C PHE A 170 -8.55 4.27 -11.28
N TYR A 171 -8.93 5.26 -12.08
CA TYR A 171 -8.49 5.35 -13.47
C TYR A 171 -7.16 6.08 -13.56
N LEU A 172 -6.32 5.73 -14.53
CA LEU A 172 -5.04 6.39 -14.79
C LEU A 172 -4.73 6.43 -16.28
N ARG A 173 -3.94 7.40 -16.72
CA ARG A 173 -3.46 7.54 -18.10
C ARG A 173 -2.16 6.80 -18.35
N ALA A 174 -1.27 6.82 -17.36
CA ALA A 174 0.03 6.18 -17.47
C ALA A 174 0.59 5.86 -16.09
N VAL A 175 1.43 4.84 -16.06
CA VAL A 175 2.30 4.51 -14.93
C VAL A 175 3.70 4.31 -15.47
N CYS A 176 4.67 4.96 -14.85
CA CYS A 176 6.07 4.79 -15.23
C CYS A 176 6.79 3.84 -14.27
N GLN A 177 8.01 3.45 -14.63
CA GLN A 177 8.86 2.64 -13.76
C GLN A 177 9.38 3.39 -12.50
N ASN A 178 9.10 4.68 -12.34
CA ASN A 178 9.30 5.33 -11.04
C ASN A 178 8.01 5.33 -10.19
N ARG A 179 6.98 4.61 -10.66
CA ARG A 179 5.69 4.36 -10.01
C ARG A 179 4.90 5.64 -9.72
N ASN A 180 5.15 6.66 -10.54
CA ASN A 180 4.28 7.82 -10.66
C ASN A 180 3.06 7.45 -11.49
N LEU A 181 1.89 7.72 -10.94
CA LEU A 181 0.59 7.54 -11.59
C LEU A 181 0.16 8.88 -12.18
N TRP A 182 -0.12 8.89 -13.48
CA TRP A 182 -0.45 10.11 -14.22
C TRP A 182 -1.92 10.14 -14.58
N GLY A 183 -2.55 11.32 -14.42
CA GLY A 183 -3.97 11.51 -14.74
C GLY A 183 -4.87 10.58 -13.94
N VAL A 184 -4.63 10.49 -12.64
CA VAL A 184 -5.45 9.69 -11.73
C VAL A 184 -6.83 10.34 -11.59
N GLU A 185 -7.88 9.56 -11.83
CA GLU A 185 -9.28 9.99 -11.77
C GLU A 185 -10.12 8.95 -11.02
N ASP A 186 -11.26 9.38 -10.46
CA ASP A 186 -12.18 8.52 -9.68
C ASP A 186 -11.46 7.70 -8.59
N PHE A 187 -10.66 8.38 -7.78
CA PHE A 187 -9.88 7.73 -6.71
C PHE A 187 -10.78 7.30 -5.56
N GLN A 188 -10.86 5.99 -5.34
CA GLN A 188 -11.67 5.38 -4.29
C GLN A 188 -10.78 4.59 -3.34
N GLU A 189 -10.89 4.88 -2.04
CA GLU A 189 -10.04 4.30 -1.01
C GLU A 189 -10.85 3.51 0.02
N ILE A 190 -10.37 2.32 0.37
CA ILE A 190 -10.84 1.52 1.49
C ILE A 190 -9.68 1.42 2.49
N VAL A 191 -9.87 1.98 3.67
CA VAL A 191 -8.88 1.95 4.75
C VAL A 191 -9.40 1.16 5.93
N ILE A 192 -8.63 0.16 6.34
CA ILE A 192 -8.95 -0.71 7.47
C ILE A 192 -7.90 -0.50 8.55
N ARG A 193 -8.36 -0.08 9.73
CA ARG A 193 -7.52 -0.02 10.93
C ARG A 193 -7.17 -1.44 11.38
N HIS A 194 -5.89 -1.65 11.70
CA HIS A 194 -5.41 -2.86 12.36
C HIS A 194 -6.12 -3.05 13.69
N SER A 195 -6.95 -4.06 13.75
CA SER A 195 -7.72 -4.46 14.93
C SER A 195 -7.98 -5.95 14.84
N LYS A 196 -8.39 -6.59 15.94
CA LYS A 196 -8.54 -8.06 16.04
C LYS A 196 -9.26 -8.75 14.87
N TYR A 197 -10.19 -8.08 14.19
CA TYR A 197 -10.98 -8.62 13.07
C TYR A 197 -10.67 -7.94 11.71
N ALA A 198 -9.52 -7.28 11.59
CA ALA A 198 -9.19 -6.49 10.40
C ALA A 198 -8.94 -7.36 9.17
N SER A 199 -8.34 -8.56 9.32
CA SER A 199 -8.10 -9.50 8.22
C SER A 199 -9.41 -9.98 7.59
N ASP A 200 -10.37 -10.41 8.42
CA ASP A 200 -11.70 -10.84 7.97
C ASP A 200 -12.51 -9.71 7.32
N ARG A 201 -12.33 -8.46 7.77
CA ARG A 201 -12.95 -7.30 7.11
C ARG A 201 -12.30 -7.02 5.77
N PHE A 202 -10.97 -7.06 5.68
CA PHE A 202 -10.26 -6.86 4.42
C PHE A 202 -10.69 -7.89 3.36
N ALA A 203 -10.71 -9.17 3.70
CA ALA A 203 -11.15 -10.21 2.77
C ALA A 203 -12.59 -9.99 2.28
N ARG A 204 -13.50 -9.55 3.17
CA ARG A 204 -14.91 -9.27 2.83
C ARG A 204 -15.14 -7.97 2.06
N GLU A 205 -14.28 -6.97 2.23
CA GLU A 205 -14.48 -5.65 1.62
C GLU A 205 -13.63 -5.47 0.36
N ALA A 206 -12.34 -5.82 0.40
CA ALA A 206 -11.39 -5.57 -0.67
C ALA A 206 -11.64 -6.45 -1.89
N ALA A 207 -11.85 -7.76 -1.71
CA ALA A 207 -12.05 -8.67 -2.84
C ALA A 207 -13.32 -8.34 -3.65
N PRO A 208 -14.48 -8.09 -3.01
CA PRO A 208 -15.67 -7.66 -3.74
C PRO A 208 -15.55 -6.24 -4.29
N ALA A 209 -14.83 -5.33 -3.62
CA ALA A 209 -14.58 -3.99 -4.15
C ALA A 209 -13.76 -4.04 -5.45
N LEU A 210 -12.65 -4.77 -5.47
CA LEU A 210 -11.84 -4.96 -6.69
C LEU A 210 -12.63 -5.66 -7.80
N THR A 211 -13.39 -6.69 -7.46
CA THR A 211 -14.23 -7.40 -8.45
C THR A 211 -15.30 -6.48 -9.04
N ARG A 212 -15.94 -5.66 -8.20
CA ARG A 212 -16.93 -4.67 -8.65
C ARG A 212 -16.29 -3.59 -9.52
N PHE A 213 -15.11 -3.09 -9.14
CA PHE A 213 -14.39 -2.08 -9.91
C PHE A 213 -13.89 -2.63 -11.27
N ALA A 214 -13.39 -3.86 -11.29
CA ALA A 214 -13.01 -4.55 -12.52
C ALA A 214 -14.19 -4.65 -13.50
N ASN A 215 -15.39 -4.93 -12.99
CA ASN A 215 -16.59 -5.15 -13.79
C ASN A 215 -17.48 -3.90 -13.94
N SER A 216 -17.08 -2.76 -13.37
CA SER A 216 -17.88 -1.54 -13.42
C SER A 216 -17.82 -0.91 -14.80
N SER A 217 -18.98 -0.38 -15.23
CA SER A 217 -19.05 0.39 -16.46
C SER A 217 -18.24 1.67 -16.32
N PRO A 218 -17.32 1.98 -17.27
CA PRO A 218 -16.60 3.25 -17.28
C PRO A 218 -17.46 4.42 -17.79
N GLN A 219 -18.70 4.17 -18.23
CA GLN A 219 -19.54 5.19 -18.86
C GLN A 219 -19.77 6.44 -18.00
N PRO A 220 -20.01 6.35 -16.67
CA PRO A 220 -20.14 7.56 -15.84
C PRO A 220 -18.87 8.42 -15.88
N PHE A 221 -17.70 7.80 -15.80
CA PHE A 221 -16.40 8.46 -15.89
C PHE A 221 -16.14 9.06 -17.29
N VAL A 222 -16.43 8.31 -18.36
CA VAL A 222 -16.29 8.82 -19.73
C VAL A 222 -17.24 10.00 -19.98
N THR A 223 -18.45 9.92 -19.44
CA THR A 223 -19.45 10.99 -19.56
C THR A 223 -19.01 12.23 -18.80
N SER A 224 -18.44 12.09 -17.59
CA SER A 224 -17.94 13.25 -16.84
C SER A 224 -16.79 13.96 -17.57
N ILE A 225 -15.86 13.21 -18.18
CA ILE A 225 -14.80 13.81 -19.02
C ILE A 225 -15.40 14.53 -20.23
N ARG A 226 -16.37 13.92 -20.91
CA ARG A 226 -17.03 14.54 -22.07
C ARG A 226 -17.73 15.84 -21.69
N SER A 227 -18.55 15.82 -20.64
CA SER A 227 -19.25 17.00 -20.16
C SER A 227 -18.30 18.11 -19.73
N ALA A 228 -17.16 17.76 -19.12
CA ALA A 228 -16.13 18.74 -18.75
C ALA A 228 -15.49 19.41 -19.99
N ARG A 229 -15.27 18.67 -21.08
CA ARG A 229 -14.73 19.22 -22.34
C ARG A 229 -15.70 20.13 -23.09
N GLU A 230 -17.00 19.90 -22.92
CA GLU A 230 -18.05 20.73 -23.53
C GLU A 230 -18.23 22.07 -22.81
N GLN A 231 -17.76 22.20 -21.56
CA GLN A 231 -17.80 23.46 -20.83
C GLN A 231 -16.77 24.45 -21.39
N ILE A 232 -17.25 25.60 -21.86
CA ILE A 232 -16.39 26.74 -22.20
C ILE A 232 -16.16 27.52 -20.92
N VAL A 233 -14.94 27.46 -20.38
CA VAL A 233 -14.53 28.31 -19.26
C VAL A 233 -14.28 29.72 -19.82
N ALA A 234 -15.03 30.70 -19.29
CA ALA A 234 -15.00 32.10 -19.72
C ALA A 234 -13.69 32.81 -19.40
#